data_AF-A0A972CAX9-F1
#
_entry.id   AF-A0A972CAX9-F1
#
_cell.length_a   1.000
_cell.length_b   1.000
_cell.length_c   1.000
_cell.angle_alpha   90.00
_cell.angle_beta   90.00
_cell.angle_gamma   90.00
#
_symmetry.space_group_name_H-M   'P 1'
#
loop_
_entity.id
_entity.type
_entity.pdbx_description
1 polymer ?
#
loop_
_entity_poly.entity_id
_entity_poly.type
_entity_poly.pdbx_seq_one_letter_code
_entity_poly.pdbx_strand_id
1 'polypeptide(L)'
;MLLAEKGLGELYDGLLYNFLYNNDINSIHILLNLYDIEISTTNIYPKYRCTKDIRKRIRRLLFPRRDRQLISNNVSMLVHEDIDRLELVFYLKGYYNGYNDIRWVNFLEDEALKRMDENDLYEKNFLFHYDISNRDIQRVIKDLFLYIDFNEKETNTLDNLISSYCNKIIKRKIYNLNTYIDKQLTISYSQKKPNIQEEDLLTHRQLRNIYKSLVKIIEKNMINTYKEAYWFGINDRVLSRYK
;
A
#
# COMPACT_ATOMS: atom_id res chain seq x y z
N MET A 1 5.07 -26.83 20.26
CA MET A 1 5.64 -25.99 19.19
C MET A 1 4.54 -25.30 18.37
N LEU A 2 3.61 -26.03 17.74
CA LEU A 2 2.45 -25.47 17.01
C LEU A 2 1.55 -24.47 17.79
N LEU A 3 1.39 -24.65 19.11
CA LEU A 3 0.62 -23.72 19.96
C LEU A 3 1.32 -22.38 20.19
N ALA A 4 2.66 -22.36 20.18
CA ALA A 4 3.45 -21.13 20.32
C ALA A 4 3.46 -20.32 19.02
N GLU A 5 3.57 -20.99 17.86
CA GLU A 5 3.46 -20.36 16.54
C GLU A 5 2.07 -19.75 16.29
N LYS A 6 1.00 -20.43 16.73
CA LYS A 6 -0.36 -19.92 16.60
C LYS A 6 -0.62 -18.67 17.46
N GLY A 7 -0.11 -18.66 18.70
CA GLY A 7 -0.18 -17.48 19.57
C GLY A 7 0.63 -16.29 19.05
N LEU A 8 1.75 -16.56 18.37
CA LEU A 8 2.55 -15.53 17.72
C LEU A 8 1.78 -14.90 16.55
N GLY A 9 1.21 -15.70 15.65
CA GLY A 9 0.42 -15.19 14.52
C GLY A 9 -0.75 -14.30 14.97
N GLU A 10 -1.46 -14.71 16.02
CA GLU A 10 -2.54 -13.92 16.63
C GLU A 10 -2.05 -12.60 17.23
N LEU A 11 -0.86 -12.57 17.83
CA LEU A 11 -0.23 -11.35 18.34
C LEU A 11 0.07 -10.36 17.20
N TYR A 12 0.69 -10.83 16.12
CA TYR A 12 1.06 -9.99 14.97
C TYR A 12 -0.18 -9.37 14.30
N ASP A 13 -1.21 -10.19 14.05
CA ASP A 13 -2.48 -9.70 13.50
C ASP A 13 -3.19 -8.73 14.46
N GLY A 14 -3.10 -8.95 15.78
CA GLY A 14 -3.62 -8.05 16.81
C GLY A 14 -2.93 -6.68 16.81
N LEU A 15 -1.60 -6.66 16.75
CA LEU A 15 -0.81 -5.41 16.68
C LEU A 15 -1.11 -4.64 15.38
N LEU A 16 -1.14 -5.32 14.24
CA LEU A 16 -1.50 -4.72 12.96
C LEU A 16 -2.93 -4.16 12.97
N TYR A 17 -3.88 -4.88 13.57
CA TYR A 17 -5.26 -4.43 13.70
C TYR A 17 -5.36 -3.15 14.54
N ASN A 18 -4.72 -3.12 15.71
CA ASN A 18 -4.75 -1.96 16.59
C ASN A 18 -4.08 -0.73 15.96
N PHE A 19 -2.95 -0.92 15.29
CA PHE A 19 -2.32 0.16 14.54
C PHE A 19 -3.23 0.70 13.43
N LEU A 20 -3.83 -0.20 12.63
CA LEU A 20 -4.61 0.18 11.46
C LEU A 20 -5.96 0.81 11.83
N TYR A 21 -6.69 0.23 12.76
CA TYR A 21 -8.08 0.62 13.06
C TYR A 21 -8.21 1.52 14.28
N ASN A 22 -7.30 1.43 15.25
CA ASN A 22 -7.37 2.18 16.51
C ASN A 22 -6.31 3.28 16.60
N ASN A 23 -5.48 3.46 15.57
CA ASN A 23 -4.37 4.42 15.54
C ASN A 23 -3.38 4.24 16.70
N ASP A 24 -3.19 3.00 17.18
CA ASP A 24 -2.24 2.73 18.25
C ASP A 24 -0.81 2.67 17.69
N ILE A 25 -0.08 3.76 17.89
CA ILE A 25 1.32 3.90 17.44
C ILE A 25 2.25 2.95 18.21
N ASN A 26 1.93 2.59 19.45
CA ASN A 26 2.76 1.65 20.21
C ASN A 26 2.70 0.26 19.59
N SER A 27 1.55 -0.14 19.06
CA SER A 27 1.39 -1.41 18.37
C SER A 27 2.36 -1.55 17.18
N ILE A 28 2.58 -0.48 16.40
CA ILE A 28 3.55 -0.54 15.29
C ILE A 28 4.99 -0.56 15.78
N HIS A 29 5.33 0.18 16.84
CA HIS A 29 6.68 0.14 17.42
C HIS A 29 7.03 -1.25 17.97
N ILE A 30 6.09 -1.88 18.67
CA ILE A 30 6.25 -3.25 19.17
C ILE A 30 6.45 -4.20 17.99
N LEU A 31 5.61 -4.09 16.95
CA LEU A 31 5.69 -4.95 15.78
C LEU A 31 7.03 -4.81 15.03
N LEU A 32 7.52 -3.59 14.84
CA LEU A 32 8.82 -3.35 14.20
C LEU A 32 9.97 -3.94 15.03
N ASN A 33 9.94 -3.78 16.35
CA ASN A 33 10.94 -4.40 17.22
C ASN A 33 10.91 -5.93 17.14
N LEU A 34 9.73 -6.55 17.02
CA LEU A 34 9.61 -7.99 16.85
C LEU A 34 10.21 -8.44 15.50
N TYR A 35 9.92 -7.72 14.42
CA TYR A 35 10.54 -7.98 13.12
C TYR A 35 12.06 -7.82 13.13
N ASP A 36 12.58 -6.81 13.81
CA ASP A 36 14.02 -6.61 13.94
C ASP A 36 14.69 -7.77 14.69
N ILE A 37 14.06 -8.31 15.74
CA ILE A 37 14.56 -9.46 16.50
C ILE A 37 14.51 -10.75 15.67
N GLU A 38 13.40 -11.01 14.97
CA GLU A 38 13.17 -12.29 14.30
C GLU A 38 13.82 -12.37 12.92
N ILE A 39 13.84 -11.27 12.18
CA ILE A 39 14.15 -11.23 10.74
C ILE A 39 15.36 -10.35 10.44
N SER A 40 15.85 -9.56 11.41
CA SER A 40 16.90 -8.57 11.20
C SER A 40 16.55 -7.64 10.02
N THR A 41 15.32 -7.15 9.99
CA THR A 41 14.80 -6.27 8.94
C THR A 41 15.58 -4.98 8.85
N THR A 42 16.62 -4.94 8.01
CA THR A 42 17.49 -3.76 7.92
C THR A 42 16.91 -2.61 7.08
N ASN A 43 15.89 -2.85 6.25
CA ASN A 43 15.38 -1.85 5.30
C ASN A 43 13.86 -1.93 5.04
N ILE A 44 13.04 -1.52 6.01
CA ILE A 44 11.60 -1.28 5.79
C ILE A 44 11.43 0.06 5.07
N TYR A 45 10.99 0.02 3.81
CA TYR A 45 10.87 1.22 2.96
C TYR A 45 9.57 1.25 2.13
N PRO A 46 8.40 1.47 2.77
CA PRO A 46 7.17 1.82 2.05
C PRO A 46 7.35 3.12 1.25
N LYS A 47 6.72 3.21 0.08
CA LYS A 47 7.00 4.29 -0.90
C LYS A 47 6.06 5.50 -0.76
N TYR A 48 4.95 5.37 -0.04
CA TYR A 48 3.93 6.38 0.23
C TYR A 48 3.45 7.12 -1.04
N ARG A 49 3.25 6.37 -2.13
CA ARG A 49 2.92 6.95 -3.46
C ARG A 49 1.42 7.14 -3.67
N CYS A 50 0.59 6.46 -2.88
CA CYS A 50 -0.85 6.34 -3.13
C CYS A 50 -1.56 7.71 -3.14
N THR A 51 -1.20 8.61 -2.22
CA THR A 51 -1.77 9.96 -2.11
C THR A 51 -1.61 10.78 -3.41
N LYS A 52 -0.47 10.66 -4.09
CA LYS A 52 -0.21 11.37 -5.36
C LYS A 52 -1.13 10.86 -6.47
N ASP A 53 -1.35 9.55 -6.54
CA ASP A 53 -2.22 8.92 -7.53
C ASP A 53 -3.69 9.24 -7.28
N ILE A 54 -4.10 9.29 -6.02
CA ILE A 54 -5.42 9.73 -5.59
C ILE A 54 -5.69 11.15 -6.09
N ARG A 55 -4.80 12.10 -5.76
CA ARG A 55 -4.92 13.50 -6.19
C ARG A 55 -5.09 13.60 -7.71
N LYS A 56 -4.24 12.90 -8.46
CA LYS A 56 -4.26 12.89 -9.93
C LYS A 56 -5.56 12.31 -10.49
N ARG A 57 -6.06 11.22 -9.92
CA ARG A 57 -7.26 10.52 -10.42
C ARG A 57 -8.54 11.28 -10.08
N ILE A 58 -8.67 11.82 -8.87
CA ILE A 58 -9.83 12.62 -8.46
C ILE A 58 -9.92 13.90 -9.28
N ARG A 59 -8.79 14.57 -9.52
CA ARG A 59 -8.75 15.75 -10.40
C ARG A 59 -9.25 15.46 -11.81
N ARG A 60 -8.94 14.27 -12.36
CA ARG A 60 -9.44 13.83 -13.67
C ARG A 60 -10.93 13.50 -13.63
N LEU A 61 -11.39 12.81 -12.59
CA LEU A 61 -12.78 12.42 -12.39
C LEU A 61 -13.73 13.63 -12.36
N LEU A 62 -13.27 14.75 -11.81
CA LEU A 62 -14.07 15.96 -11.62
C LEU A 62 -14.04 16.93 -12.82
N PHE A 63 -13.37 16.61 -13.92
CA PHE A 63 -13.45 17.45 -15.13
C PHE A 63 -14.89 17.46 -15.67
N PRO A 64 -15.47 18.63 -16.04
CA PRO A 64 -14.84 19.94 -16.23
C PRO A 64 -14.99 20.95 -15.08
N ARG A 65 -15.24 20.52 -13.83
CA ARG A 65 -15.40 21.46 -12.70
C ARG A 65 -14.18 22.36 -12.51
N ARG A 66 -14.43 23.64 -12.16
CA ARG A 66 -13.39 24.66 -11.93
C ARG A 66 -12.59 24.39 -10.65
N ASP A 67 -13.29 24.00 -9.59
CA ASP A 67 -12.79 23.71 -8.24
C ASP A 67 -12.10 22.34 -8.09
N ARG A 68 -11.99 21.56 -9.16
CA ARG A 68 -11.49 20.17 -9.12
C ARG A 68 -10.12 20.01 -8.47
N GLN A 69 -9.26 21.03 -8.57
CA GLN A 69 -7.92 21.03 -7.98
C GLN A 69 -8.02 21.11 -6.45
N LEU A 70 -8.82 22.04 -5.93
CA LEU A 70 -9.09 22.22 -4.51
C LEU A 70 -9.70 20.94 -3.93
N ILE A 71 -10.76 20.42 -4.55
CA ILE A 71 -11.43 19.18 -4.10
C ILE A 71 -10.43 18.02 -4.09
N SER A 72 -9.63 17.85 -5.14
CA SER A 72 -8.66 16.75 -5.20
C SER A 72 -7.59 16.84 -4.10
N ASN A 73 -7.19 18.05 -3.71
CA ASN A 73 -6.25 18.27 -2.62
C ASN A 73 -6.90 17.95 -1.27
N ASN A 74 -8.10 18.44 -1.03
CA ASN A 74 -8.84 18.19 0.21
C ASN A 74 -9.11 16.70 0.39
N VAL A 75 -9.54 16.00 -0.66
CA VAL A 75 -9.71 14.54 -0.64
C VAL A 75 -8.42 13.85 -0.24
N SER A 76 -7.30 14.21 -0.88
CA SER A 76 -6.01 13.56 -0.63
C SER A 76 -5.51 13.80 0.80
N MET A 77 -5.67 15.02 1.32
CA MET A 77 -5.29 15.37 2.70
C MET A 77 -6.16 14.64 3.72
N LEU A 78 -7.48 14.59 3.49
CA LEU A 78 -8.45 13.99 4.41
C LEU A 78 -8.18 12.50 4.68
N VAL A 79 -7.62 11.79 3.70
CA VAL A 79 -7.36 10.34 3.77
C VAL A 79 -5.87 9.99 3.91
N HIS A 80 -4.97 10.98 3.88
CA HIS A 80 -3.52 10.77 3.79
C HIS A 80 -2.99 9.79 4.83
N GLU A 81 -3.15 10.13 6.11
CA GLU A 81 -2.62 9.33 7.22
C GLU A 81 -3.21 7.92 7.27
N ASP A 82 -4.49 7.77 6.94
CA ASP A 82 -5.14 6.45 6.93
C ASP A 82 -4.60 5.55 5.83
N ILE A 83 -4.24 6.14 4.69
CA ILE A 83 -3.67 5.43 3.55
C ILE A 83 -2.22 5.08 3.80
N ASP A 84 -1.45 5.97 4.44
CA ASP A 84 -0.07 5.68 4.81
C ASP A 84 0.00 4.54 5.84
N ARG A 85 -0.89 4.54 6.84
CA ARG A 85 -1.01 3.42 7.79
C ARG A 85 -1.35 2.11 7.08
N LEU A 86 -2.31 2.15 6.15
CA LEU A 86 -2.66 0.98 5.35
C LEU A 86 -1.48 0.50 4.49
N GLU A 87 -0.74 1.42 3.87
CA GLU A 87 0.43 1.10 3.04
C GLU A 87 1.52 0.41 3.85
N LEU A 88 1.82 0.91 5.05
CA LEU A 88 2.78 0.29 5.96
C LEU A 88 2.35 -1.13 6.37
N VAL A 89 1.07 -1.33 6.71
CA VAL A 89 0.54 -2.67 7.05
C VAL A 89 0.71 -3.64 5.89
N PHE A 90 0.38 -3.23 4.67
CA PHE A 90 0.53 -4.05 3.48
C PHE A 90 1.99 -4.36 3.15
N TYR A 91 2.87 -3.38 3.35
CA TYR A 91 4.30 -3.56 3.21
C TYR A 91 4.82 -4.63 4.19
N LEU A 92 4.51 -4.49 5.48
CA LEU A 92 4.96 -5.44 6.50
C LEU A 92 4.41 -6.85 6.26
N LYS A 93 3.12 -6.99 5.93
CA LYS A 93 2.53 -8.28 5.58
C LYS A 93 3.20 -8.90 4.35
N GLY A 94 3.42 -8.11 3.30
CA GLY A 94 4.09 -8.57 2.09
C GLY A 94 5.50 -9.06 2.39
N TYR A 95 6.28 -8.25 3.10
CA TYR A 95 7.64 -8.57 3.50
C TYR A 95 7.71 -9.86 4.32
N TYR A 96 6.92 -9.97 5.39
CA TYR A 96 6.89 -11.15 6.25
C TYR A 96 6.53 -12.43 5.48
N ASN A 97 5.51 -12.35 4.62
CA ASN A 97 5.09 -13.50 3.83
C ASN A 97 6.17 -13.90 2.80
N GLY A 98 6.86 -12.92 2.19
CA GLY A 98 7.96 -13.19 1.27
C GLY A 98 9.18 -13.79 1.95
N TYR A 99 9.54 -13.31 3.13
CA TYR A 99 10.65 -13.83 3.92
C TYR A 99 10.43 -15.29 4.33
N ASN A 100 9.18 -15.65 4.62
CA ASN A 100 8.81 -17.00 5.05
C ASN A 100 8.42 -17.96 3.91
N ASP A 101 8.34 -17.49 2.65
CA ASP A 101 8.04 -18.37 1.52
C ASP A 101 9.29 -19.10 1.02
N ILE A 102 9.56 -20.23 1.66
CA ILE A 102 10.72 -21.08 1.36
C ILE A 102 10.75 -21.51 -0.11
N ARG A 103 9.59 -21.67 -0.77
CA ARG A 103 9.54 -22.11 -2.17
C ARG A 103 10.12 -21.04 -3.09
N TRP A 104 9.67 -19.79 -2.96
CA TRP A 104 10.19 -18.69 -3.78
C TRP A 104 11.61 -18.29 -3.39
N VAL A 105 11.97 -18.45 -2.12
CA VAL A 105 13.35 -18.24 -1.65
C VAL A 105 14.30 -19.23 -2.30
N ASN A 106 14.01 -20.54 -2.26
CA ASN A 106 14.85 -21.55 -2.91
C ASN A 106 14.96 -21.30 -4.42
N PHE A 107 13.84 -20.94 -5.07
CA PHE A 107 13.85 -20.64 -6.50
C PHE A 107 14.73 -19.42 -6.85
N LEU A 108 14.70 -18.38 -6.01
CA LEU A 108 15.57 -17.22 -6.19
C LEU A 108 17.05 -17.56 -5.92
N GLU A 109 17.32 -18.34 -4.89
CA GLU A 109 18.65 -18.81 -4.52
C GLU A 109 19.29 -19.63 -5.65
N ASP A 110 18.55 -20.56 -6.26
CA ASP A 110 18.99 -21.33 -7.43
C ASP A 110 19.37 -20.42 -8.61
N GLU A 111 18.63 -19.33 -8.82
CA GLU A 111 18.97 -18.33 -9.83
C GLU A 111 20.19 -17.49 -9.41
N ALA A 112 20.34 -17.14 -8.13
CA ALA A 112 21.49 -16.41 -7.64
C ALA A 112 22.79 -17.20 -7.81
N LEU A 113 22.81 -18.47 -7.40
CA LEU A 113 23.98 -19.35 -7.42
C LEU A 113 24.47 -19.71 -8.84
N LYS A 114 23.62 -19.55 -9.86
CA LYS A 114 24.06 -19.65 -11.27
C LYS A 114 24.97 -18.49 -11.69
N ARG A 115 25.05 -17.42 -10.90
CA ARG A 115 25.65 -16.13 -11.29
C ARG A 115 26.68 -15.62 -10.29
N MET A 116 26.59 -16.05 -9.04
CA MET A 116 27.41 -15.60 -7.92
C MET A 116 27.83 -16.83 -7.13
N ASP A 117 29.05 -16.82 -6.58
CA ASP A 117 29.47 -17.86 -5.65
C ASP A 117 28.99 -17.56 -4.21
N GLU A 118 29.25 -18.48 -3.29
CA GLU A 118 28.84 -18.31 -1.89
C GLU A 118 29.53 -17.13 -1.20
N ASN A 119 30.78 -16.81 -1.58
CA ASN A 119 31.52 -15.69 -0.99
C ASN A 119 30.93 -14.35 -1.45
N ASP A 120 30.58 -14.24 -2.73
CA ASP A 120 29.89 -13.09 -3.31
C ASP A 120 28.57 -12.80 -2.58
N LEU A 121 27.83 -13.85 -2.21
CA LEU A 121 26.58 -13.75 -1.48
C LEU A 121 26.79 -13.32 -0.02
N TYR A 122 27.81 -13.86 0.65
CA TYR A 122 28.19 -13.48 2.02
C TYR A 122 28.49 -11.98 2.13
N GLU A 123 29.22 -11.42 1.17
CA GLU A 123 29.62 -10.00 1.18
C GLU A 123 28.49 -9.04 0.79
N LYS A 124 27.38 -9.54 0.23
CA LYS A 124 26.30 -8.69 -0.30
C LYS A 124 25.35 -8.18 0.77
N ASN A 125 25.17 -6.86 0.78
CA ASN A 125 24.08 -6.21 1.52
C ASN A 125 22.74 -6.26 0.78
N PHE A 126 22.76 -6.33 -0.55
CA PHE A 126 21.57 -6.44 -1.38
C PHE A 126 21.80 -7.43 -2.53
N LEU A 127 20.83 -8.31 -2.76
CA LEU A 127 20.84 -9.29 -3.83
C LEU A 127 20.28 -8.69 -5.14
N PHE A 128 18.96 -8.80 -5.35
CA PHE A 128 18.24 -8.28 -6.52
C PHE A 128 17.08 -7.34 -6.12
N HIS A 129 17.21 -6.68 -4.96
CA HIS A 129 16.23 -5.71 -4.45
C HIS A 129 15.94 -4.58 -5.43
N TYR A 130 16.99 -4.04 -6.04
CA TYR A 130 16.94 -2.85 -6.89
C TYR A 130 17.46 -3.09 -8.30
N ASP A 131 18.51 -3.91 -8.45
CA ASP A 131 19.05 -4.25 -9.77
C ASP A 131 18.31 -5.44 -10.36
N ILE A 132 17.36 -5.14 -11.23
CA ILE A 132 16.52 -6.09 -11.96
C ILE A 132 16.79 -5.97 -13.47
N SER A 133 18.00 -5.59 -13.85
CA SER A 133 18.39 -5.47 -15.26
C SER A 133 18.41 -6.84 -15.98
N ASN A 134 18.65 -7.92 -15.23
CA ASN A 134 18.73 -9.27 -15.75
C ASN A 134 17.36 -9.85 -16.15
N ARG A 135 17.27 -10.43 -17.36
CA ARG A 135 16.03 -10.98 -17.93
C ARG A 135 15.47 -12.18 -17.15
N ASP A 136 16.32 -13.02 -16.57
CA ASP A 136 15.87 -14.19 -15.83
C ASP A 136 15.30 -13.77 -14.47
N ILE A 137 15.94 -12.82 -13.79
CA ILE A 137 15.39 -12.22 -12.57
C ILE A 137 14.06 -11.50 -12.86
N GLN A 138 13.93 -10.81 -13.99
CA GLN A 138 12.65 -10.23 -14.42
C GLN A 138 11.57 -11.28 -14.63
N ARG A 139 11.91 -12.47 -15.15
CA ARG A 139 10.98 -13.60 -15.26
C ARG A 139 10.56 -14.10 -13.88
N VAL A 140 11.51 -14.29 -12.96
CA VAL A 140 11.20 -14.69 -11.57
C VAL A 140 10.20 -13.75 -10.93
N ILE A 141 10.43 -12.44 -11.00
CA ILE A 141 9.52 -11.43 -10.44
C ILE A 141 8.15 -11.49 -11.09
N LYS A 142 8.10 -11.65 -12.41
CA LYS A 142 6.83 -11.73 -13.15
C LYS A 142 6.03 -12.96 -12.71
N ASP A 143 6.68 -14.12 -12.61
CA ASP A 143 6.04 -15.37 -12.22
C ASP A 143 5.58 -15.32 -10.75
N LEU A 144 6.38 -14.73 -9.87
CA LEU A 144 6.01 -14.45 -8.48
C LEU A 144 4.77 -13.56 -8.39
N PHE A 145 4.74 -12.46 -9.14
CA PHE A 145 3.61 -11.53 -9.10
C PHE A 145 2.34 -12.14 -9.66
N LEU A 146 2.46 -12.98 -10.69
CA LEU A 146 1.34 -13.77 -11.23
C LEU A 146 0.84 -14.81 -10.22
N TYR A 147 1.74 -15.46 -9.49
CA TYR A 147 1.38 -16.38 -8.42
C TYR A 147 0.62 -15.67 -7.29
N ILE A 148 1.09 -14.50 -6.85
CA ILE A 148 0.41 -13.68 -5.85
C ILE A 148 -0.97 -13.25 -6.36
N ASP A 149 -1.07 -12.79 -7.62
CA ASP A 149 -2.36 -12.42 -8.24
C ASP A 149 -3.34 -13.60 -8.32
N PHE A 150 -2.85 -14.79 -8.63
CA PHE A 150 -3.67 -15.99 -8.70
C PHE A 150 -4.20 -16.38 -7.31
N ASN A 151 -3.32 -16.43 -6.31
CA ASN A 151 -3.70 -16.75 -4.94
C ASN A 151 -4.68 -15.72 -4.36
N GLU A 152 -4.48 -14.43 -4.64
CA GLU A 152 -5.39 -13.40 -4.15
C GLU A 152 -6.76 -13.49 -4.83
N LYS A 153 -6.85 -13.86 -6.11
CA LYS A 153 -8.14 -14.13 -6.76
C LYS A 153 -8.91 -15.29 -6.14
N GLU A 154 -8.20 -16.33 -5.71
CA GLU A 154 -8.80 -17.50 -5.07
C GLU A 154 -9.24 -17.20 -3.62
N THR A 155 -8.42 -16.47 -2.87
CA THR A 155 -8.63 -16.27 -1.42
C THR A 155 -9.32 -14.96 -1.05
N ASN A 156 -9.20 -13.93 -1.91
CA ASN A 156 -9.73 -12.58 -1.75
C ASN A 156 -9.33 -11.91 -0.42
N THR A 157 -8.20 -12.30 0.17
CA THR A 157 -7.81 -11.89 1.53
C THR A 157 -7.42 -10.42 1.62
N LEU A 158 -6.55 -9.98 0.70
CA LEU A 158 -6.08 -8.60 0.62
C LEU A 158 -7.22 -7.67 0.22
N ASP A 159 -8.02 -8.07 -0.78
CA ASP A 159 -9.16 -7.30 -1.27
C ASP A 159 -10.25 -7.13 -0.20
N ASN A 160 -10.53 -8.18 0.57
CA ASN A 160 -11.45 -8.11 1.71
C ASN A 160 -10.93 -7.16 2.79
N LEU A 161 -9.62 -7.20 3.10
CA LEU A 161 -9.03 -6.31 4.10
C LEU A 161 -9.10 -4.85 3.65
N ILE A 162 -8.75 -4.56 2.40
CA ILE A 162 -8.80 -3.21 1.81
C ILE A 162 -10.24 -2.70 1.77
N SER A 163 -11.18 -3.52 1.30
CA SER A 163 -12.59 -3.17 1.20
C SER A 163 -13.20 -2.92 2.58
N SER A 164 -12.89 -3.75 3.57
CA SER A 164 -13.33 -3.59 4.96
C SER A 164 -12.80 -2.28 5.55
N TYR A 165 -11.50 -2.01 5.40
CA TYR A 165 -10.89 -0.79 5.88
C TYR A 165 -11.47 0.47 5.22
N CYS A 166 -11.58 0.46 3.88
CA CYS A 166 -12.18 1.55 3.13
C CYS A 166 -13.63 1.82 3.55
N ASN A 167 -14.42 0.77 3.77
CA ASN A 167 -15.80 0.91 4.22
C ASN A 167 -15.92 1.46 5.64
N LYS A 168 -15.04 1.05 6.56
CA LYS A 168 -15.08 1.47 7.98
C LYS A 168 -14.52 2.88 8.19
N ILE A 169 -13.38 3.20 7.57
CA ILE A 169 -12.63 4.43 7.84
C ILE A 169 -12.84 5.47 6.73
N ILE A 170 -12.53 5.12 5.49
CA ILE A 170 -12.48 6.07 4.37
C ILE A 170 -13.87 6.55 3.95
N LYS A 171 -14.85 5.66 3.92
CA LYS A 171 -16.20 5.94 3.42
C LYS A 171 -16.83 7.13 4.13
N ARG A 172 -16.85 7.13 5.46
CA ARG A 172 -17.45 8.23 6.24
C ARG A 172 -16.78 9.56 5.94
N LYS A 173 -15.44 9.58 5.84
CA LYS A 173 -14.68 10.79 5.50
C LYS A 173 -15.09 11.36 4.14
N ILE A 174 -15.23 10.51 3.12
CA ILE A 174 -15.61 10.94 1.78
C ILE A 174 -17.07 11.39 1.70
N TYR A 175 -17.99 10.69 2.36
CA TYR A 175 -19.40 11.12 2.35
C TYR A 175 -19.63 12.42 3.12
N ASN A 176 -18.74 12.76 4.05
CA ASN A 176 -18.73 14.04 4.76
C ASN A 176 -17.82 15.09 4.09
N LEU A 177 -17.29 14.85 2.89
CA LEU A 177 -16.31 15.74 2.26
C LEU A 177 -16.78 17.21 2.16
N ASN A 178 -18.09 17.42 1.93
CA ASN A 178 -18.66 18.77 1.86
C ASN A 178 -18.52 19.57 3.16
N THR A 179 -18.31 18.94 4.32
CA THR A 179 -18.04 19.65 5.58
C THR A 179 -16.60 20.17 5.68
N TYR A 180 -15.71 19.70 4.79
CA TYR A 180 -14.29 20.06 4.74
C TYR A 180 -13.93 20.88 3.48
N ILE A 181 -14.93 21.27 2.69
CA ILE A 181 -14.75 22.17 1.54
C ILE A 181 -15.25 23.54 1.97
N ASP A 182 -14.33 24.47 2.21
CA ASP A 182 -14.68 25.87 2.39
C ASP A 182 -15.26 26.40 1.08
N LYS A 183 -16.45 27.00 1.16
CA LYS A 183 -17.07 27.61 -0.01
C LYS A 183 -16.26 28.84 -0.42
N GLN A 184 -15.70 28.80 -1.63
CA GLN A 184 -15.03 29.96 -2.21
C GLN A 184 -16.01 30.74 -3.09
N LEU A 185 -15.95 32.07 -3.00
CA LEU A 185 -16.66 32.95 -3.92
C LEU A 185 -15.93 32.94 -5.27
N THR A 186 -16.67 32.69 -6.34
CA THR A 186 -16.18 32.71 -7.70
C THR A 186 -16.89 33.77 -8.53
N ILE A 187 -16.13 34.40 -9.43
CA ILE A 187 -16.66 35.39 -10.37
C ILE A 187 -16.90 34.68 -11.70
N SER A 188 -18.17 34.58 -12.10
CA SER A 188 -18.56 34.09 -13.42
C SER A 188 -18.64 35.26 -14.41
N TYR A 189 -17.93 35.14 -15.53
CA TYR A 189 -17.98 36.08 -16.66
C TYR A 189 -18.89 35.56 -17.80
N SER A 190 -19.73 34.56 -17.53
CA SER A 190 -20.60 33.95 -18.54
C SER A 190 -21.78 34.84 -18.94
N GLN A 191 -22.00 35.95 -18.24
CA GLN A 191 -23.05 36.94 -18.52
C GLN A 191 -22.42 38.33 -18.77
N LYS A 192 -23.17 39.24 -19.42
CA LYS A 192 -22.74 40.62 -19.69
C LYS A 192 -22.35 41.42 -18.44
N LYS A 193 -22.68 40.93 -17.24
CA LYS A 193 -22.22 41.46 -15.95
C LYS A 193 -21.56 40.32 -15.16
N PRO A 194 -20.43 40.56 -14.49
CA PRO A 194 -19.81 39.57 -13.61
C PRO A 194 -20.80 39.19 -12.51
N ASN A 195 -21.01 37.88 -12.33
CA ASN A 195 -21.86 37.35 -11.28
C ASN A 195 -21.00 36.65 -10.22
N ILE A 196 -21.10 37.09 -8.97
CA ILE A 196 -20.41 36.47 -7.84
C ILE A 196 -21.29 35.33 -7.33
N GLN A 197 -20.78 34.10 -7.39
CA GLN A 197 -21.48 32.89 -6.97
C GLN A 197 -20.57 32.02 -6.11
N GLU A 198 -21.12 31.33 -5.13
CA GLU A 198 -20.40 30.27 -4.42
C GLU A 198 -20.24 29.03 -5.32
N GLU A 199 -19.14 28.29 -5.15
CA GLU A 199 -18.99 27.00 -5.81
C GLU A 199 -20.03 25.98 -5.32
N ASP A 200 -20.64 25.25 -6.25
CA ASP A 200 -21.63 24.22 -5.93
C ASP A 200 -21.01 23.10 -5.09
N LEU A 201 -21.69 22.70 -4.01
CA LEU A 201 -21.30 21.52 -3.24
C LEU A 201 -21.34 20.24 -4.09
N LEU A 202 -20.59 19.22 -3.66
CA LEU A 202 -20.60 17.92 -4.31
C LEU A 202 -21.94 17.22 -4.06
N THR A 203 -22.58 16.80 -5.14
CA THR A 203 -23.79 15.97 -5.07
C THR A 203 -23.47 14.58 -4.50
N HIS A 204 -24.47 13.90 -3.95
CA HIS A 204 -24.33 12.54 -3.45
C HIS A 204 -23.78 11.56 -4.51
N ARG A 205 -24.17 11.76 -5.79
CA ARG A 205 -23.64 10.98 -6.92
C ARG A 205 -22.14 11.21 -7.13
N GLN A 206 -21.68 12.46 -7.04
CA GLN A 206 -20.26 12.78 -7.16
C GLN A 206 -19.46 12.22 -5.98
N LEU A 207 -19.95 12.34 -4.75
CA LEU A 207 -19.32 11.73 -3.55
C LEU A 207 -19.18 10.21 -3.70
N ARG A 208 -20.24 9.53 -4.17
CA ARG A 208 -20.20 8.08 -4.46
C ARG A 208 -19.15 7.75 -5.52
N ASN A 209 -19.04 8.56 -6.57
CA ASN A 209 -18.04 8.34 -7.63
C ASN A 209 -16.61 8.56 -7.12
N ILE A 210 -16.39 9.59 -6.29
CA ILE A 210 -15.10 9.83 -5.62
C ILE A 210 -14.74 8.62 -4.77
N TYR A 211 -15.65 8.15 -3.91
CA TYR A 211 -15.42 6.98 -3.06
C TYR A 211 -15.07 5.73 -3.87
N LYS A 212 -15.88 5.39 -4.89
CA LYS A 212 -15.59 4.24 -5.76
C LYS A 212 -14.24 4.37 -6.47
N SER A 213 -13.88 5.58 -6.91
CA SER A 213 -12.60 5.81 -7.56
C SER A 213 -11.43 5.69 -6.58
N LEU A 214 -11.60 6.13 -5.32
CA LEU A 214 -10.59 6.00 -4.28
C LEU A 214 -10.31 4.54 -3.96
N VAL A 215 -11.35 3.74 -3.68
CA VAL A 215 -11.21 2.31 -3.36
C VAL A 215 -10.38 1.60 -4.41
N LYS A 216 -10.69 1.78 -5.70
CA LYS A 216 -9.94 1.16 -6.80
C LYS A 216 -8.46 1.57 -6.88
N ILE A 217 -8.13 2.81 -6.51
CA ILE A 217 -6.73 3.28 -6.52
C ILE A 217 -6.00 2.70 -5.33
N ILE A 218 -6.64 2.73 -4.16
CA ILE A 218 -6.10 2.18 -2.92
C ILE A 218 -5.82 0.69 -3.13
N GLU A 219 -6.81 -0.07 -3.60
CA GLU A 219 -6.71 -1.50 -3.90
C GLU A 219 -5.50 -1.81 -4.77
N LYS A 220 -5.40 -1.18 -5.95
CA LYS A 220 -4.27 -1.34 -6.85
C LYS A 220 -2.93 -1.03 -6.18
N ASN A 221 -2.84 0.06 -5.42
CA ASN A 221 -1.59 0.48 -4.81
C ASN A 221 -1.18 -0.43 -3.67
N MET A 222 -2.11 -0.85 -2.81
CA MET A 222 -1.83 -1.75 -1.68
C MET A 222 -1.37 -3.13 -2.16
N ILE A 223 -2.01 -3.69 -3.18
CA ILE A 223 -1.58 -4.96 -3.79
C ILE A 223 -0.17 -4.84 -4.38
N ASN A 224 0.14 -3.73 -5.06
CA ASN A 224 1.48 -3.51 -5.60
C ASN A 224 2.52 -3.36 -4.47
N THR A 225 2.22 -2.59 -3.43
CA THR A 225 3.09 -2.44 -2.25
C THR A 225 3.37 -3.80 -1.61
N TYR A 226 2.33 -4.63 -1.45
CA TYR A 226 2.49 -5.98 -0.92
C TYR A 226 3.43 -6.83 -1.77
N LYS A 227 3.25 -6.85 -3.10
CA LYS A 227 4.11 -7.62 -4.02
C LYS A 227 5.55 -7.15 -4.01
N GLU A 228 5.77 -5.84 -4.00
CA GLU A 228 7.12 -5.26 -3.93
C GLU A 228 7.80 -5.61 -2.60
N ALA A 229 7.08 -5.52 -1.48
CA ALA A 229 7.61 -5.90 -0.18
C ALA A 229 7.89 -7.40 -0.08
N TYR A 230 7.02 -8.23 -0.68
CA TYR A 230 7.21 -9.67 -0.78
C TYR A 230 8.52 -10.02 -1.51
N TRP A 231 8.80 -9.34 -2.63
CA TRP A 231 10.07 -9.50 -3.33
C TRP A 231 11.28 -9.17 -2.45
N PHE A 232 11.19 -8.10 -1.65
CA PHE A 232 12.24 -7.73 -0.71
C PHE A 232 12.45 -8.80 0.35
N GLY A 233 11.36 -9.30 0.96
CA GLY A 233 11.42 -10.38 1.94
C GLY A 233 12.12 -11.63 1.41
N ILE A 234 11.83 -12.05 0.17
CA ILE A 234 12.50 -13.21 -0.45
C ILE A 234 14.01 -12.95 -0.57
N ASN A 235 14.42 -11.78 -1.07
CA ASN A 235 15.83 -11.46 -1.28
C ASN A 235 16.60 -11.43 0.04
N ASP A 236 16.05 -10.78 1.06
CA ASP A 236 16.66 -10.73 2.39
C ASP A 236 16.73 -12.12 3.02
N ARG A 237 15.73 -12.98 2.78
CA ARG A 237 15.79 -14.37 3.24
C ARG A 237 16.91 -15.16 2.58
N VAL A 238 17.11 -15.03 1.26
CA VAL A 238 18.24 -15.65 0.57
C VAL A 238 19.54 -15.21 1.21
N LEU A 239 19.78 -13.90 1.34
CA LEU A 239 21.02 -13.38 1.95
C LEU A 239 21.21 -13.86 3.39
N SER A 240 20.14 -13.96 4.18
CA SER A 240 20.22 -14.41 5.58
C SER A 240 20.71 -15.85 5.75
N ARG A 241 20.67 -16.69 4.70
CA ARG A 241 21.22 -18.06 4.73
C ARG A 241 22.74 -18.10 4.62
N TYR A 242 23.34 -17.02 4.15
CA TYR A 242 24.78 -16.86 3.95
C TYR A 242 25.38 -15.88 4.95
N LYS A 243 24.67 -15.47 6.00
CA LYS A 243 25.15 -14.55 7.04
C LYS A 243 25.32 -15.25 8.38
#